data_AF-A0A3Q8T7I5-F1
#
_entry.id   AF-A0A3Q8T7I5-F1
#
_cell.length_a   1.000
_cell.length_b   1.000
_cell.length_c   1.000
_cell.angle_alpha   90.00
_cell.angle_beta   90.00
_cell.angle_gamma   90.00
#
_symmetry.space_group_name_H-M   'P 1'
#
loop_
_entity.id
_entity.type
_entity.pdbx_description
1 polymer ?
#
loop_
_entity_poly.entity_id
_entity_poly.type
_entity_poly.pdbx_seq_one_letter_code
_entity_poly.pdbx_strand_id
1 'polypeptide(L)'
;MKKIICTTALSFMLVNAALAVTNDQVLANEVDSSISVNPITGEKGEVRNGTLAATMVNAVEIGKLLSKVQLTQEEFKQFEELENQQKELIPYAKLTGIYDFFTVDEWMSDKSNLGRLYTGLLALERFPELLTKERKTFLKRVAKKTPNPQIKAKIKVLTSKK
;
A
#
# COMPACT_ATOMS: atom_id res chain seq x y z
N MET A 1 -31.22 -23.27 -43.99
CA MET A 1 -30.26 -23.09 -42.87
C MET A 1 -30.22 -21.61 -42.50
N LYS A 2 -30.81 -21.22 -41.36
CA LYS A 2 -30.93 -19.82 -40.91
C LYS A 2 -29.66 -19.42 -40.17
N LYS A 3 -28.97 -18.35 -40.62
CA LYS A 3 -27.82 -17.75 -39.94
C LYS A 3 -28.34 -16.78 -38.88
N ILE A 4 -28.03 -17.05 -37.61
CA ILE A 4 -28.26 -16.14 -36.49
C ILE A 4 -27.08 -15.16 -36.48
N ILE A 5 -27.35 -13.91 -36.85
CA ILE A 5 -26.43 -12.79 -36.69
C ILE A 5 -26.68 -12.24 -35.28
N CYS A 6 -25.95 -12.76 -34.31
CA CYS A 6 -25.84 -12.16 -32.98
C CYS A 6 -24.62 -11.22 -33.01
N THR A 7 -24.80 -10.05 -33.62
CA THR A 7 -23.78 -9.00 -33.59
C THR A 7 -24.03 -8.15 -32.36
N THR A 8 -23.19 -8.41 -31.37
CA THR A 8 -22.96 -7.67 -30.14
C THR A 8 -22.94 -6.16 -30.36
N ALA A 9 -24.07 -5.51 -30.09
CA ALA A 9 -24.11 -4.09 -29.71
C ALA A 9 -23.85 -4.00 -28.20
N LEU A 10 -22.63 -4.33 -27.78
CA LEU A 10 -22.13 -4.06 -26.43
C LEU A 10 -21.03 -3.00 -26.52
N SER A 11 -21.40 -1.88 -27.14
CA SER A 11 -20.58 -0.70 -27.26
C SER A 11 -21.11 0.34 -26.29
N PHE A 12 -20.21 0.83 -25.43
CA PHE A 12 -20.24 2.18 -24.87
C PHE A 12 -21.36 2.52 -23.86
N MET A 13 -21.16 2.09 -22.63
CA MET A 13 -21.30 2.96 -21.44
C MET A 13 -20.25 2.43 -20.43
N LEU A 14 -18.99 2.86 -20.40
CA LEU A 14 -18.55 4.20 -19.99
C LEU A 14 -19.43 4.81 -18.90
N VAL A 15 -19.41 4.19 -17.74
CA VAL A 15 -19.44 4.93 -16.48
C VAL A 15 -18.11 4.67 -15.79
N ASN A 16 -17.08 5.37 -16.25
CA ASN A 16 -15.92 5.70 -15.42
C ASN A 16 -16.42 6.65 -14.32
N ALA A 17 -17.07 6.10 -13.31
CA ALA A 17 -17.18 6.72 -12.00
C ALA A 17 -16.21 5.98 -11.07
N ALA A 18 -14.93 5.98 -11.44
CA ALA A 18 -13.90 5.89 -10.43
C ALA A 18 -13.97 7.22 -9.68
N LEU A 19 -14.86 7.28 -8.67
CA LEU A 19 -14.76 8.24 -7.59
C LEU A 19 -13.31 8.13 -7.12
N ALA A 20 -12.51 9.16 -7.40
CA ALA A 20 -11.21 9.33 -6.79
C ALA A 20 -11.49 9.62 -5.31
N VAL A 21 -11.76 8.56 -4.55
CA VAL A 21 -11.98 8.65 -3.11
C VAL A 21 -10.63 9.04 -2.53
N THR A 22 -10.50 10.31 -2.13
CA THR A 22 -9.32 10.80 -1.44
C THR A 22 -9.36 10.35 0.01
N ASN A 23 -8.23 10.27 0.70
CA ASN A 23 -8.21 9.87 2.11
C ASN A 23 -9.10 10.75 2.98
N ASP A 24 -9.22 12.03 2.66
CA ASP A 24 -10.12 12.96 3.37
C ASP A 24 -11.60 12.58 3.23
N GLN A 25 -11.97 11.85 2.17
CA GLN A 25 -13.31 11.29 1.99
C GLN A 25 -13.48 9.93 2.64
N VAL A 26 -12.41 9.13 2.76
CA VAL A 26 -12.42 7.85 3.52
C VAL A 26 -12.44 8.12 5.03
N LEU A 27 -11.75 9.16 5.47
CA LEU A 27 -11.54 9.54 6.86
C LEU A 27 -12.23 10.89 7.11
N ALA A 28 -13.56 10.93 7.07
CA ALA A 28 -14.31 12.14 7.42
C ALA A 28 -13.88 12.67 8.82
N ASN A 29 -13.89 14.00 8.99
CA ASN A 29 -13.33 14.71 10.16
C ASN A 29 -14.09 14.52 11.49
N GLU A 30 -15.15 13.73 11.53
CA GLU A 30 -15.84 13.36 12.77
C GLU A 30 -15.25 12.05 13.28
N VAL A 31 -14.96 11.98 14.58
CA VAL A 31 -14.19 10.88 15.21
C VAL A 31 -14.97 9.56 15.11
N ASP A 32 -14.82 8.88 13.98
CA ASP A 32 -15.35 7.55 13.71
C ASP A 32 -14.26 6.53 14.01
N SER A 33 -13.88 6.47 15.28
CA SER A 33 -12.92 5.53 15.83
C SER A 33 -13.64 4.34 16.46
N SER A 34 -13.15 3.13 16.20
CA SER A 34 -13.64 1.91 16.85
C SER A 34 -12.50 1.21 17.58
N ILE A 35 -12.82 0.46 18.63
CA ILE A 35 -11.86 -0.46 19.24
C ILE A 35 -11.79 -1.69 18.34
N SER A 36 -10.64 -1.91 17.73
CA SER A 36 -10.36 -3.15 17.01
C SER A 36 -9.61 -4.12 17.91
N VAL A 37 -9.84 -5.40 17.65
CA VAL A 37 -9.11 -6.51 18.23
C VAL A 37 -8.51 -7.27 17.06
N ASN A 38 -7.19 -7.34 17.01
CA ASN A 38 -6.51 -8.17 16.03
C ASN A 38 -6.97 -9.62 16.25
N PRO A 39 -7.60 -10.27 15.25
CA PRO A 39 -8.21 -11.58 15.44
C PRO A 39 -7.19 -12.71 15.62
N ILE A 40 -5.91 -12.47 15.28
CA ILE A 40 -4.84 -13.44 15.36
C ILE A 40 -4.03 -13.28 16.64
N THR A 41 -3.64 -12.04 16.97
CA THR A 41 -2.78 -11.77 18.13
C THR A 41 -3.55 -11.42 19.40
N GLY A 42 -4.81 -11.02 19.28
CA GLY A 42 -5.63 -10.49 20.36
C GLY A 42 -5.28 -9.07 20.79
N GLU A 43 -4.32 -8.41 20.11
CA GLU A 43 -3.93 -7.02 20.38
C GLU A 43 -5.14 -6.09 20.19
N LYS A 44 -5.37 -5.18 21.14
CA LYS A 44 -6.50 -4.25 21.11
C LYS A 44 -6.01 -2.83 21.00
N GLY A 45 -6.74 -2.02 20.23
CA GLY A 45 -6.47 -0.60 20.17
C GLY A 45 -7.53 0.14 19.39
N GLU A 46 -7.49 1.45 19.52
CA GLU A 46 -8.33 2.35 18.73
C GLU A 46 -7.83 2.39 17.29
N VAL A 47 -8.74 2.19 16.34
CA VAL A 47 -8.50 2.34 14.91
C VAL A 47 -9.53 3.29 14.32
N ARG A 48 -9.10 4.08 13.33
CA ARG A 48 -10.03 4.90 12.56
C ARG A 48 -10.79 4.02 11.57
N ASN A 49 -12.10 4.20 11.47
CA ASN A 49 -12.88 3.55 10.43
C ASN A 49 -12.32 3.94 9.05
N GLY A 50 -12.33 3.01 8.11
CA GLY A 50 -11.72 3.23 6.79
C GLY A 50 -10.19 3.12 6.74
N THR A 51 -9.48 2.89 7.86
CA THR A 51 -8.00 2.67 7.88
C THR A 51 -7.55 1.70 6.79
N LEU A 52 -8.27 0.59 6.65
CA LEU A 52 -7.97 -0.45 5.68
C LEU A 52 -8.07 0.08 4.23
N ALA A 53 -9.19 0.72 3.91
CA ALA A 53 -9.44 1.29 2.59
C ALA A 53 -8.41 2.38 2.27
N ALA A 54 -8.15 3.30 3.20
CA ALA A 54 -7.16 4.36 3.05
C ALA A 54 -5.74 3.79 2.81
N THR A 55 -5.35 2.74 3.54
CA THR A 55 -4.06 2.05 3.34
C THR A 55 -3.95 1.47 1.93
N MET A 56 -5.02 0.83 1.43
CA MET A 56 -5.03 0.27 0.08
C MET A 56 -5.00 1.34 -1.00
N VAL A 57 -5.78 2.42 -0.84
CA VAL A 57 -5.82 3.55 -1.78
C VAL A 57 -4.45 4.22 -1.84
N ASN A 58 -3.83 4.49 -0.70
CA ASN A 58 -2.48 5.06 -0.65
C ASN A 58 -1.44 4.18 -1.29
N ALA A 59 -1.48 2.87 -1.03
CA ALA A 59 -0.60 1.94 -1.72
C ALA A 59 -0.75 2.05 -3.25
N VAL A 60 -1.97 2.12 -3.78
CA VAL A 60 -2.20 2.29 -5.22
C VAL A 60 -1.61 3.60 -5.74
N GLU A 61 -1.89 4.74 -5.09
CA GLU A 61 -1.39 6.05 -5.54
C GLU A 61 0.13 6.17 -5.44
N ILE A 62 0.72 5.68 -4.35
CA ILE A 62 2.18 5.57 -4.19
C ILE A 62 2.76 4.70 -5.32
N GLY A 63 2.12 3.58 -5.65
CA GLY A 63 2.56 2.71 -6.75
C GLY A 63 2.57 3.42 -8.10
N LYS A 64 1.53 4.23 -8.39
CA LYS A 64 1.47 5.05 -9.62
C LYS A 64 2.63 6.04 -9.68
N LEU A 65 2.93 6.73 -8.58
CA LEU A 65 4.06 7.66 -8.51
C LEU A 65 5.40 6.93 -8.69
N LEU A 66 5.62 5.83 -7.96
CA LEU A 66 6.87 5.08 -8.00
C LEU A 66 7.14 4.38 -9.34
N SER A 67 6.12 4.15 -10.16
CA SER A 67 6.27 3.58 -11.51
C SER A 67 6.84 4.57 -12.54
N LYS A 68 6.82 5.87 -12.23
CA LYS A 68 7.41 6.92 -13.09
C LYS A 68 8.94 6.88 -13.00
N VAL A 69 9.60 7.18 -14.12
CA VAL A 69 11.07 7.24 -14.20
C VAL A 69 11.62 8.37 -13.34
N GLN A 70 10.94 9.51 -13.34
CA GLN A 70 11.29 10.70 -12.57
C GLN A 70 10.00 11.41 -12.16
N LEU A 71 9.95 11.87 -10.91
CA LEU A 71 8.85 12.68 -10.38
C LEU A 71 9.16 14.15 -10.63
N THR A 72 8.14 14.91 -11.01
CA THR A 72 8.15 16.37 -10.89
C THR A 72 8.18 16.79 -9.42
N GLN A 73 8.47 18.06 -9.15
CA GLN A 73 8.49 18.58 -7.78
C GLN A 73 7.13 18.41 -7.07
N GLU A 74 6.02 18.66 -7.78
CA GLU A 74 4.67 18.51 -7.22
C GLU A 74 4.34 17.04 -6.95
N GLU A 75 4.67 16.14 -7.87
CA GLU A 75 4.46 14.71 -7.68
C GLU A 75 5.33 14.14 -6.55
N PHE A 76 6.54 14.69 -6.36
CA PHE A 76 7.38 14.32 -5.22
C PHE A 76 6.77 14.79 -3.90
N LYS A 77 6.23 16.02 -3.85
CA LYS A 77 5.50 16.52 -2.68
C LYS A 77 4.27 15.66 -2.37
N GLN A 78 3.49 15.30 -3.40
CA GLN A 78 2.35 14.39 -3.26
C GLN A 78 2.79 13.02 -2.74
N PHE A 79 3.92 12.49 -3.23
CA PHE A 79 4.50 11.25 -2.74
C PHE A 79 4.86 11.33 -1.25
N GLU A 80 5.49 12.42 -0.81
CA GLU A 80 5.84 12.62 0.61
C GLU A 80 4.60 12.72 1.50
N GLU A 81 3.56 13.40 1.03
CA GLU A 81 2.27 13.50 1.74
C GLU A 81 1.62 12.12 1.90
N LEU A 82 1.53 11.35 0.81
CA LEU A 82 1.01 9.98 0.84
C LEU A 82 1.88 9.06 1.71
N GLU A 83 3.21 9.20 1.68
CA GLU A 83 4.11 8.43 2.56
C GLU A 83 3.84 8.74 4.03
N ASN A 84 3.61 10.00 4.39
CA ASN A 84 3.32 10.40 5.76
C ASN A 84 1.96 9.87 6.22
N GLN A 85 0.91 10.02 5.41
CA GLN A 85 -0.41 9.44 5.68
C GLN A 85 -0.33 7.91 5.83
N GLN A 86 0.43 7.24 4.95
CA GLN A 86 0.62 5.80 5.03
C GLN A 86 1.35 5.37 6.33
N LYS A 87 2.33 6.14 6.80
CA LYS A 87 3.03 5.90 8.07
C LYS A 87 2.09 6.02 9.27
N GLU A 88 1.17 6.97 9.24
CA GLU A 88 0.14 7.13 10.28
C GLU A 88 -0.85 5.95 10.29
N LEU A 89 -1.17 5.40 9.11
CA LEU A 89 -2.11 4.28 8.99
C LEU A 89 -1.53 2.92 9.39
N ILE A 90 -0.21 2.72 9.27
CA ILE A 90 0.45 1.41 9.52
C ILE A 90 0.17 0.84 10.93
N PRO A 91 0.26 1.60 12.03
CA PRO A 91 -0.11 1.11 13.35
C PRO A 91 -1.56 0.63 13.44
N TYR A 92 -2.49 1.40 12.87
CA TYR A 92 -3.91 1.03 12.87
C TYR A 92 -4.16 -0.22 12.02
N ALA A 93 -3.48 -0.34 10.87
CA ALA A 93 -3.54 -1.52 10.02
C ALA A 93 -3.02 -2.78 10.73
N LYS A 94 -1.99 -2.68 11.58
CA LYS A 94 -1.55 -3.82 12.42
C LYS A 94 -2.65 -4.27 13.39
N LEU A 95 -3.37 -3.33 14.00
CA LEU A 95 -4.45 -3.64 14.94
C LEU A 95 -5.65 -4.31 14.27
N THR A 96 -5.92 -4.04 12.98
CA THR A 96 -6.96 -4.74 12.23
C THR A 96 -6.56 -6.16 11.82
N GLY A 97 -5.30 -6.55 12.03
CA GLY A 97 -4.76 -7.85 11.62
C GLY A 97 -4.43 -7.98 10.14
N ILE A 98 -4.45 -6.89 9.36
CA ILE A 98 -4.20 -7.04 7.91
C ILE A 98 -2.80 -7.58 7.60
N TYR A 99 -1.79 -7.25 8.40
CA TYR A 99 -0.44 -7.80 8.21
C TYR A 99 -0.31 -9.27 8.62
N ASP A 100 -1.31 -9.83 9.29
CA ASP A 100 -1.41 -11.26 9.59
C ASP A 100 -2.12 -12.02 8.45
N PHE A 101 -3.10 -11.40 7.80
CA PHE A 101 -3.79 -11.97 6.62
C PHE A 101 -2.99 -11.85 5.33
N PHE A 102 -2.25 -10.76 5.19
CA PHE A 102 -1.31 -10.53 4.10
C PHE A 102 0.03 -10.20 4.75
N THR A 103 0.86 -11.22 4.92
CA THR A 103 2.18 -11.10 5.51
C THR A 103 2.98 -10.02 4.78
N VAL A 104 3.88 -9.35 5.51
CA VAL A 104 4.78 -8.35 4.89
C VAL A 104 5.50 -8.95 3.67
N ASP A 105 5.81 -10.24 3.70
CA ASP A 105 6.41 -10.96 2.57
C ASP A 105 5.49 -11.02 1.34
N GLU A 106 4.18 -11.21 1.52
CA GLU A 106 3.18 -11.16 0.44
C GLU A 106 2.95 -9.74 -0.10
N TRP A 107 3.06 -8.71 0.75
CA TRP A 107 3.06 -7.33 0.28
C TRP A 107 4.29 -7.01 -0.58
N MET A 108 5.43 -7.62 -0.27
CA MET A 108 6.68 -7.39 -1.00
C MET A 108 6.93 -8.36 -2.17
N SER A 109 6.18 -9.46 -2.27
CA SER A 109 6.42 -10.51 -3.28
C SER A 109 6.02 -10.06 -4.69
N ASP A 110 4.99 -9.23 -4.80
CA ASP A 110 4.51 -8.70 -6.07
C ASP A 110 5.34 -7.49 -6.52
N LYS A 111 6.31 -7.77 -7.40
CA LYS A 111 7.17 -6.75 -8.00
C LYS A 111 6.46 -5.83 -8.98
N SER A 112 5.27 -6.21 -9.45
CA SER A 112 4.47 -5.36 -10.33
C SER A 112 3.76 -4.25 -9.56
N ASN A 113 3.55 -4.44 -8.25
CA ASN A 113 2.90 -3.47 -7.38
C ASN A 113 3.91 -2.80 -6.45
N LEU A 114 4.56 -1.75 -6.97
CA LEU A 114 5.55 -0.97 -6.20
C LEU A 114 4.95 -0.31 -4.95
N GLY A 115 3.65 -0.03 -4.97
CA GLY A 115 2.91 0.54 -3.84
C GLY A 115 2.78 -0.40 -2.66
N ARG A 116 2.42 -1.66 -2.93
CA ARG A 116 2.38 -2.71 -1.90
C ARG A 116 3.78 -2.99 -1.35
N LEU A 117 4.77 -3.08 -2.22
CA LEU A 117 6.17 -3.21 -1.81
C LEU A 117 6.57 -2.06 -0.88
N TYR A 118 6.30 -0.81 -1.27
CA TYR A 118 6.65 0.36 -0.47
C TYR A 118 5.93 0.37 0.89
N THR A 119 4.64 0.02 0.91
CA THR A 119 3.86 -0.12 2.14
C THR A 119 4.47 -1.17 3.08
N GLY A 120 4.90 -2.31 2.53
CA GLY A 120 5.63 -3.34 3.29
C GLY A 120 6.95 -2.83 3.86
N LEU A 121 7.70 -2.02 3.10
CA LEU A 121 8.95 -1.40 3.60
C LEU A 121 8.68 -0.43 4.74
N LEU A 122 7.62 0.38 4.66
CA LEU A 122 7.22 1.28 5.74
C LEU A 122 6.78 0.50 6.99
N ALA A 123 6.09 -0.64 6.81
CA ALA A 123 5.73 -1.51 7.93
C ALA A 123 6.98 -2.10 8.62
N LEU A 124 7.98 -2.55 7.85
CA LEU A 124 9.27 -3.01 8.41
C LEU A 124 10.06 -1.89 9.09
N GLU A 125 9.92 -0.66 8.61
CA GLU A 125 10.53 0.52 9.25
C GLU A 125 9.88 0.82 10.60
N ARG A 126 8.54 0.69 10.69
CA ARG A 126 7.77 0.92 11.91
C ARG A 126 7.89 -0.20 12.93
N PHE A 127 8.00 -1.45 12.47
CA PHE A 127 8.06 -2.66 13.29
C PHE A 127 9.35 -3.44 13.02
N PRO A 128 10.50 -3.02 13.59
CA PRO A 128 11.79 -3.65 13.35
C PRO A 128 11.85 -5.13 13.76
N GLU A 129 10.99 -5.57 14.67
CA GLU A 129 10.84 -6.98 15.06
C GLU A 129 10.42 -7.87 13.88
N LEU A 130 9.75 -7.30 12.87
CA LEU A 130 9.39 -8.00 11.64
C LEU A 130 10.59 -8.13 10.68
N LEU A 131 11.72 -7.47 10.93
CA LEU A 131 12.88 -7.44 10.02
C LEU A 131 13.88 -8.57 10.33
N THR A 132 13.54 -9.80 9.95
CA THR A 132 14.41 -10.98 10.11
C THR A 132 15.62 -10.97 9.16
N LYS A 133 16.59 -11.86 9.40
CA LYS A 133 17.77 -12.03 8.53
C LYS A 133 17.39 -12.47 7.12
N GLU A 134 16.39 -13.33 7.00
CA GLU A 134 15.82 -13.83 5.75
C GLU A 134 15.21 -12.67 4.97
N ARG A 135 14.46 -11.79 5.64
CA ARG A 135 13.88 -10.59 5.04
C ARG A 135 14.95 -9.59 4.63
N LYS A 136 15.96 -9.32 5.44
CA LYS A 136 17.11 -8.48 5.03
C LYS A 136 17.77 -9.02 3.75
N THR A 137 17.90 -10.35 3.62
CA THR A 137 18.45 -11.00 2.43
C THR A 137 17.53 -10.86 1.22
N PHE A 138 16.22 -11.06 1.41
CA PHE A 138 15.22 -10.83 0.37
C PHE A 138 15.23 -9.37 -0.13
N LEU A 139 15.23 -8.40 0.78
CA LEU A 139 15.29 -6.97 0.44
C LEU A 139 16.52 -6.61 -0.38
N LYS A 140 17.70 -7.16 -0.04
CA LYS A 140 18.92 -6.99 -0.85
C LYS A 140 18.75 -7.53 -2.27
N ARG A 141 17.99 -8.61 -2.49
CA ARG A 141 17.67 -9.11 -3.83
C ARG A 141 16.69 -8.20 -4.57
N VAL A 142 15.70 -7.65 -3.87
CA VAL A 142 14.73 -6.69 -4.43
C VAL A 142 15.44 -5.41 -4.88
N ALA A 143 16.30 -4.82 -4.04
CA ALA A 143 17.05 -3.60 -4.37
C ALA A 143 17.93 -3.72 -5.63
N LYS A 144 18.42 -4.93 -5.95
CA LYS A 144 19.18 -5.18 -7.19
C LYS A 144 18.30 -5.17 -8.43
N LYS A 145 17.01 -5.51 -8.31
CA LYS A 145 16.06 -5.67 -9.44
C LYS A 145 15.17 -4.45 -9.63
N THR A 146 14.88 -3.71 -8.58
CA THR A 146 14.02 -2.52 -8.64
C THR A 146 14.83 -1.32 -9.10
N PRO A 147 14.46 -0.61 -10.19
CA PRO A 147 15.19 0.57 -10.64
C PRO A 147 14.92 1.82 -9.79
N ASN A 148 13.74 1.91 -9.19
CA ASN A 148 13.25 3.09 -8.47
C ASN A 148 14.17 3.49 -7.28
N PRO A 149 14.63 4.76 -7.22
CA PRO A 149 15.59 5.21 -6.22
C PRO A 149 15.00 5.34 -4.81
N GLN A 150 13.73 5.71 -4.66
CA GLN A 150 13.05 5.81 -3.36
C GLN A 150 12.99 4.43 -2.67
N ILE A 151 12.63 3.38 -3.42
CA ILE A 151 12.63 2.00 -2.91
C ILE A 151 14.04 1.57 -2.51
N LYS A 152 15.06 1.82 -3.35
CA LYS A 152 16.46 1.48 -3.04
C LYS A 152 16.94 2.18 -1.78
N ALA A 153 16.64 3.46 -1.62
CA ALA A 153 17.02 4.25 -0.45
C ALA A 153 16.41 3.66 0.82
N LYS A 154 15.11 3.34 0.80
CA LYS A 154 14.43 2.74 1.95
C LYS A 154 15.00 1.36 2.30
N ILE A 155 15.24 0.50 1.31
CA ILE A 155 15.87 -0.82 1.53
C ILE A 155 17.27 -0.67 2.14
N LYS A 156 18.06 0.30 1.67
CA LYS A 156 19.41 0.56 2.20
C LYS A 156 19.34 0.91 3.68
N VAL A 157 18.41 1.76 4.10
CA VAL A 157 18.19 2.14 5.51
C VAL A 157 17.77 0.93 6.34
N LEU A 158 16.83 0.11 5.86
CA LEU A 158 16.38 -1.07 6.60
C LEU A 158 17.51 -2.11 6.76
N THR A 159 18.31 -2.32 5.72
CA THR A 159 19.34 -3.36 5.72
C THR A 159 20.66 -2.93 6.37
N SER A 160 20.85 -1.63 6.67
CA SER A 160 22.02 -1.11 7.38
C SER A 160 21.87 -1.10 8.90
N LYS A 161 20.63 -1.14 9.43
CA LYS A 161 20.36 -1.29 10.87
C LYS A 161 20.87 -2.67 11.32
N LYS A 162 21.80 -2.68 12.30
CA LYS A 162 22.35 -3.92 12.88
C LYS A 162 21.26 -4.65 13.64
#